data_AF-A0A8D8EX94-F1
#
_entry.id   AF-A0A8D8EX94-F1
#
_cell.length_a   1.000
_cell.length_b   1.000
_cell.length_c   1.000
_cell.angle_alpha   90.00
_cell.angle_beta   90.00
_cell.angle_gamma   90.00
#
_symmetry.space_group_name_H-M   'P 1'
#
loop_
_entity.id
_entity.type
_entity.pdbx_description
1 polymer ?
#
loop_
_entity_poly.entity_id
_entity_poly.type
_entity_poly.pdbx_seq_one_letter_code
_entity_poly.pdbx_strand_id
1 'polypeptide(L)'
;DGIVGSDGQRSPPNNWNEAFRGSAWQWSATRQQFYLHQFHRKQPDLNYRNPAVVEAMKNVLRFWLGKGVDGFRVDAVPWMFEDEQLRDEPPSGLSPDNPLRPEYLNRIYTRDL
;
A
#
# COMPACT_ATOMS: atom_id res chain seq x y z
N ASP A 1 -6.75 3.75 12.56
CA ASP A 1 -6.79 5.19 12.19
C ASP A 1 -5.56 5.97 12.65
N GLY A 2 -4.38 5.34 12.59
CA GLY A 2 -3.14 5.88 13.14
C GLY A 2 -3.04 5.77 14.66
N ILE A 3 -1.87 6.10 15.19
CA ILE A 3 -1.60 6.18 16.62
C ILE A 3 -1.76 7.64 17.04
N VAL A 4 -2.59 7.90 18.05
CA VAL A 4 -2.82 9.26 18.58
C VAL A 4 -1.83 9.50 19.72
N GLY A 5 -0.95 10.48 19.55
CA GLY A 5 -0.02 10.93 20.59
C GLY A 5 -0.72 11.69 21.71
N SER A 6 -0.03 11.87 22.83
CA SER A 6 -0.52 12.64 23.99
C SER A 6 -0.75 14.13 23.67
N ASP A 7 -0.12 14.64 22.62
CA ASP A 7 -0.27 15.97 22.06
C ASP A 7 -1.43 16.09 21.03
N GLY A 8 -2.14 14.98 20.78
CA GLY A 8 -3.22 14.89 19.79
C GLY A 8 -2.74 14.74 18.35
N GLN A 9 -1.43 14.69 18.09
CA GLN A 9 -0.92 14.41 16.75
C GLN A 9 -1.14 12.96 16.37
N ARG A 10 -1.44 12.72 15.09
CA ARG A 10 -1.67 11.37 14.56
C ARG A 10 -0.46 10.92 13.77
N SER A 11 0.08 9.77 14.15
CA SER A 11 1.12 9.06 13.40
C SER A 11 0.50 7.94 12.56
N PRO A 12 1.17 7.50 11.48
CA PRO A 12 0.79 6.30 10.74
C PRO A 12 0.51 5.10 11.65
N PRO A 13 -0.33 4.13 11.21
CA PRO A 13 -0.69 2.97 12.02
C PRO A 13 0.47 1.97 12.23
N ASN A 14 1.46 1.95 11.34
CA ASN A 14 2.65 1.11 11.43
C ASN A 14 3.81 1.75 10.64
N ASN A 15 4.95 1.07 10.58
CA ASN A 15 6.20 1.55 10.00
C ASN A 15 6.32 1.37 8.48
N TRP A 16 5.26 0.99 7.77
CA TRP A 16 5.35 0.67 6.35
C TRP A 16 5.83 1.86 5.51
N ASN A 17 6.81 1.60 4.64
CA ASN A 17 7.35 2.59 3.71
C ASN A 17 6.79 2.38 2.31
N GLU A 18 6.60 3.46 1.55
CA GLU A 18 6.33 3.37 0.11
C GLU A 18 7.57 2.79 -0.63
N ALA A 19 7.38 2.34 -1.86
CA ALA A 19 8.41 1.76 -2.70
C ALA A 19 9.48 2.78 -3.15
N PHE A 20 9.22 4.08 -3.03
CA PHE A 20 10.17 5.15 -3.40
C PHE A 20 10.89 5.74 -2.19
N ARG A 21 10.26 6.64 -1.41
CA ARG A 21 10.88 7.17 -0.19
C ARG A 21 9.83 7.81 0.72
N GLY A 22 9.66 7.25 1.90
CA GLY A 22 8.76 7.80 2.92
C GLY A 22 7.76 6.77 3.44
N SER A 23 6.85 7.25 4.27
CA SER A 23 5.70 6.49 4.77
C SER A 23 4.78 6.06 3.63
N ALA A 24 4.29 4.82 3.66
CA ALA A 24 3.21 4.33 2.78
C ALA A 24 1.83 4.87 3.18
N TRP A 25 1.75 5.61 4.30
CA TRP A 25 0.51 6.16 4.82
C TRP A 25 0.46 7.67 4.64
N GLN A 26 -0.68 8.14 4.14
CA GLN A 26 -0.99 9.55 4.01
C GLN A 26 -2.28 9.89 4.74
N TRP A 27 -2.24 10.96 5.55
CA TRP A 27 -3.42 11.49 6.23
C TRP A 27 -4.38 12.15 5.25
N SER A 28 -5.67 11.84 5.36
CA SER A 28 -6.75 12.52 4.66
C SER A 28 -7.49 13.46 5.61
N ALA A 29 -7.37 14.77 5.38
CA ALA A 29 -8.09 15.78 6.17
C ALA A 29 -9.62 15.70 6.02
N THR A 30 -10.12 15.20 4.89
CA THR A 30 -11.57 15.04 4.68
C THR A 30 -12.12 13.84 5.45
N ARG A 31 -11.42 12.71 5.41
CA ARG A 31 -11.87 11.47 6.07
C ARG A 31 -11.43 11.36 7.52
N GLN A 32 -10.50 12.22 7.95
CA GLN A 32 -9.84 12.15 9.25
C GLN A 32 -9.26 10.75 9.53
N GLN A 33 -8.66 10.15 8.49
CA GLN A 33 -8.07 8.81 8.52
C GLN A 33 -6.84 8.76 7.63
N PHE A 34 -5.92 7.82 7.90
CA PHE A 34 -4.84 7.48 6.97
C PHE A 34 -5.38 6.56 5.87
N TYR A 35 -4.84 6.72 4.65
CA TYR A 35 -4.98 5.75 3.57
C TYR A 35 -3.60 5.25 3.14
N LEU A 36 -3.57 4.04 2.60
CA LEU A 36 -2.36 3.37 2.12
C LEU A 36 -2.06 3.77 0.66
N HIS A 37 -0.78 3.93 0.36
CA HIS A 37 -0.21 3.99 -0.98
C HIS A 37 1.16 3.29 -1.00
N GLN A 38 1.28 2.19 -1.74
CA GLN A 38 2.55 1.46 -1.91
C GLN A 38 3.54 2.26 -2.77
N PHE A 39 3.04 3.17 -3.60
CA PHE A 39 3.83 4.04 -4.47
C PHE A 39 3.64 5.51 -4.07
N HIS A 40 3.32 6.40 -5.01
CA HIS A 40 3.17 7.83 -4.71
C HIS A 40 1.84 8.11 -4.00
N ARG A 41 1.78 9.08 -3.07
CA ARG A 41 0.54 9.52 -2.38
C ARG A 41 -0.67 9.84 -3.27
N LYS A 42 -0.48 10.09 -4.57
CA LYS A 42 -1.57 10.30 -5.54
C LYS A 42 -2.11 8.99 -6.13
N GLN A 43 -1.57 7.85 -5.72
CA GLN A 43 -1.90 6.50 -6.16
C GLN A 43 -2.34 5.70 -4.92
N PRO A 44 -3.52 6.01 -4.34
CA PRO A 44 -4.04 5.23 -3.20
C PRO A 44 -4.33 3.79 -3.64
N ASP A 45 -3.99 2.82 -2.81
CA ASP A 45 -4.23 1.41 -3.15
C ASP A 45 -5.70 1.04 -3.02
N LEU A 46 -6.12 0.14 -3.91
CA LEU A 46 -7.43 -0.48 -3.83
C LEU A 46 -7.37 -1.65 -2.83
N ASN A 47 -8.36 -1.73 -1.95
CA ASN A 47 -8.51 -2.88 -1.06
C ASN A 47 -9.06 -4.10 -1.85
N TYR A 48 -8.19 -4.97 -2.33
CA TYR A 48 -8.56 -6.18 -3.08
C TYR A 48 -9.23 -7.28 -2.24
N ARG A 49 -9.29 -7.15 -0.90
CA ARG A 49 -10.14 -8.00 -0.05
C ARG A 49 -11.62 -7.64 -0.16
N ASN A 50 -11.95 -6.46 -0.69
CA ASN A 50 -13.32 -6.07 -0.94
C ASN A 50 -13.84 -6.76 -2.23
N PRO A 51 -14.86 -7.64 -2.16
CA PRO A 51 -15.38 -8.33 -3.34
C PRO A 51 -15.92 -7.38 -4.42
N ALA A 52 -16.39 -6.17 -4.05
CA ALA A 52 -16.83 -5.17 -5.02
C ALA A 52 -15.66 -4.62 -5.85
N VAL A 53 -14.47 -4.48 -5.26
CA VAL A 53 -13.24 -4.09 -5.99
C VAL A 53 -12.84 -5.18 -6.96
N VAL A 54 -12.87 -6.45 -6.52
CA VAL A 54 -12.55 -7.60 -7.37
C VAL A 54 -13.46 -7.64 -8.59
N GLU A 55 -14.78 -7.50 -8.40
CA GLU A 55 -15.72 -7.48 -9.54
C GLU A 55 -15.54 -6.26 -10.44
N ALA A 56 -15.26 -5.08 -9.88
CA ALA A 56 -14.96 -3.89 -10.68
C ALA A 56 -13.71 -4.09 -11.55
N MET A 57 -12.63 -4.66 -11.01
CA MET A 57 -11.41 -4.93 -11.75
C MET A 57 -11.59 -6.04 -12.81
N LYS A 58 -12.39 -7.07 -12.52
CA LYS A 58 -12.79 -8.04 -13.55
C LYS A 58 -13.53 -7.38 -14.71
N ASN A 59 -14.41 -6.41 -14.42
CA ASN A 59 -15.11 -5.66 -15.48
C ASN A 59 -14.16 -4.81 -16.33
N VAL A 60 -13.11 -4.23 -15.73
CA VAL A 60 -12.04 -3.56 -16.49
C VAL A 60 -11.36 -4.53 -17.46
N LEU A 61 -11.01 -5.74 -17.00
CA LEU A 61 -10.42 -6.77 -17.87
C LEU A 61 -11.39 -7.19 -18.99
N ARG A 62 -12.65 -7.47 -18.66
CA ARG A 62 -13.69 -7.84 -19.65
C ARG A 62 -13.91 -6.76 -20.69
N PHE A 63 -13.90 -5.48 -20.30
CA PHE A 63 -14.04 -4.36 -21.23
C PHE A 63 -12.96 -4.37 -22.31
N TRP A 64 -11.70 -4.56 -21.90
CA TRP A 64 -10.58 -4.59 -22.84
C TRP A 64 -10.58 -5.87 -23.69
N LEU A 65 -10.87 -7.03 -23.11
CA LEU A 65 -11.05 -8.28 -23.89
C LEU A 65 -12.18 -8.14 -24.93
N GLY A 66 -13.29 -7.49 -24.57
CA GLY A 66 -14.39 -7.20 -25.48
C GLY A 66 -14.01 -6.26 -26.64
N LYS A 67 -12.87 -5.55 -26.54
CA LYS A 67 -12.28 -4.76 -27.63
C LYS A 67 -11.29 -5.55 -28.51
N GLY A 68 -11.03 -6.82 -28.18
CA GLY A 68 -10.18 -7.70 -28.97
C GLY A 68 -8.69 -7.67 -28.60
N VAL A 69 -8.32 -7.25 -27.38
CA VAL A 69 -6.93 -7.47 -26.92
C VAL A 69 -6.68 -8.95 -26.59
N ASP A 70 -5.50 -9.45 -26.93
CA ASP A 70 -5.15 -10.88 -26.74
C ASP A 70 -4.66 -11.23 -25.34
N GLY A 71 -4.35 -10.23 -24.51
CA GLY A 71 -3.86 -10.46 -23.15
C GLY A 71 -3.43 -9.21 -22.41
N PHE A 72 -2.91 -9.40 -21.20
CA PHE A 72 -2.49 -8.32 -20.31
C PHE A 72 -1.12 -8.60 -19.72
N ARG A 73 -0.31 -7.54 -19.62
CA ARG A 73 0.76 -7.46 -18.63
C ARG A 73 0.19 -6.81 -17.38
N VAL A 74 0.21 -7.52 -16.26
CA VAL A 74 -0.30 -7.01 -14.98
C VAL A 74 0.88 -6.43 -14.19
N ASP A 75 0.80 -5.14 -13.88
CA ASP A 75 1.82 -4.44 -13.12
C ASP A 75 1.67 -4.66 -11.61
N ALA A 76 2.78 -4.56 -10.87
CA ALA A 76 2.79 -4.48 -9.41
C ALA A 76 2.02 -5.57 -8.65
N VAL A 77 1.81 -6.75 -9.25
CA VAL A 77 1.08 -7.87 -8.63
C VAL A 77 1.53 -8.22 -7.19
N PRO A 78 2.83 -8.20 -6.85
CA PRO A 78 3.25 -8.47 -5.47
C PRO A 78 2.68 -7.50 -4.42
N TRP A 79 2.23 -6.31 -4.83
CA TRP A 79 1.70 -5.27 -3.94
C TRP A 79 0.18 -5.28 -3.84
N MET A 80 -0.49 -6.33 -4.31
CA MET A 80 -1.96 -6.37 -4.41
C MET A 80 -2.66 -6.65 -3.07
N PHE A 81 -1.95 -7.24 -2.11
CA PHE A 81 -2.46 -7.53 -0.79
C PHE A 81 -1.43 -7.17 0.28
N GLU A 82 -1.95 -6.76 1.43
CA GLU A 82 -1.18 -6.49 2.64
C GLU A 82 -1.65 -7.36 3.81
N ASP A 83 -0.81 -7.43 4.85
CA ASP A 83 -1.11 -8.07 6.12
C ASP A 83 -2.31 -7.40 6.82
N GLU A 84 -3.33 -8.19 7.11
CA GLU A 84 -4.57 -7.68 7.74
C GLU A 84 -4.36 -7.23 9.19
N GLN A 85 -3.31 -7.73 9.84
CA GLN A 85 -2.98 -7.35 11.21
C GLN A 85 -2.19 -6.04 11.28
N LEU A 86 -1.81 -5.46 10.13
CA LEU A 86 -1.05 -4.22 10.01
C LEU A 86 0.24 -4.23 10.84
N ARG A 87 0.92 -5.40 10.93
CA ARG A 87 2.15 -5.53 11.72
C ARG A 87 3.29 -4.71 11.11
N ASP A 88 4.17 -4.20 11.97
CA ASP A 88 5.39 -3.53 11.56
C ASP A 88 6.30 -4.49 10.78
N GLU A 89 6.89 -4.00 9.70
CA GLU A 89 7.92 -4.73 8.95
C GLU A 89 9.22 -4.77 9.79
N PRO A 90 9.93 -5.90 9.80
CA PRO A 90 11.23 -5.98 10.45
C PRO A 90 12.29 -5.18 9.67
N PRO A 91 13.31 -4.62 10.35
CA PRO A 91 14.43 -3.99 9.67
C PRO A 91 15.20 -5.01 8.83
N SER A 92 15.63 -4.61 7.63
CA SER A 92 16.41 -5.47 6.73
C SER A 92 17.89 -5.56 7.11
N GLY A 93 18.38 -4.63 7.93
CA GLY A 93 19.80 -4.42 8.21
C GLY A 93 20.52 -3.54 7.16
N LEU A 94 19.82 -3.09 6.11
CA LEU A 94 20.35 -2.19 5.08
C LEU A 94 19.95 -0.73 5.36
N SER A 95 20.73 0.21 4.83
CA SER A 95 20.46 1.66 4.96
C SER A 95 20.17 2.14 6.40
N PRO A 96 20.98 1.76 7.40
CA PRO A 96 20.68 2.05 8.80
C PRO A 96 20.68 3.55 9.12
N ASP A 97 21.26 4.38 8.25
CA ASP A 97 21.30 5.83 8.35
C ASP A 97 19.98 6.52 8.00
N ASN A 98 19.05 5.83 7.32
CA ASN A 98 17.84 6.45 6.82
C ASN A 98 16.63 5.48 6.79
N PRO A 99 15.74 5.56 7.79
CA PRO A 99 14.61 4.64 7.93
C PRO A 99 13.53 4.81 6.85
N LEU A 100 13.62 5.84 6.01
CA LEU A 100 12.67 6.12 4.93
C LEU A 100 13.13 5.58 3.57
N ARG A 101 14.28 4.91 3.50
CA ARG A 101 14.74 4.28 2.26
C ARG A 101 13.97 2.98 1.98
N PRO A 102 13.71 2.63 0.71
CA PRO A 102 12.97 1.42 0.35
C PRO A 102 13.56 0.13 0.90
N GLU A 103 14.89 0.08 0.99
CA GLU A 103 15.65 -1.09 1.41
C GLU A 103 15.72 -1.23 2.93
N TYR A 104 15.29 -0.24 3.71
CA TYR A 104 15.42 -0.25 5.18
C TYR A 104 14.60 -1.36 5.85
N LEU A 105 13.45 -1.71 5.26
CA LEU A 105 12.53 -2.71 5.78
C LEU A 105 12.55 -3.97 4.91
N ASN A 106 12.44 -5.13 5.56
CA ASN A 106 12.17 -6.38 4.88
C ASN A 106 10.66 -6.52 4.70
N ARG A 107 10.16 -6.52 3.46
CA ARG A 107 8.76 -6.27 3.10
C ARG A 107 7.88 -7.53 3.11
N ILE A 108 7.86 -8.23 4.24
CA ILE A 108 7.15 -9.51 4.37
C ILE A 108 5.63 -9.33 4.61
N TYR A 109 5.19 -8.13 4.97
CA TYR A 109 3.78 -7.82 5.22
C TYR A 109 3.14 -6.96 4.12
N THR A 110 3.94 -6.32 3.28
CA THR A 110 3.49 -5.38 2.24
C THR A 110 3.74 -5.83 0.80
N ARG A 111 4.58 -6.84 0.57
CA ARG A 111 4.95 -7.29 -0.79
C ARG A 111 5.15 -8.79 -0.91
N ASP A 112 5.81 -9.40 0.08
CA ASP A 112 6.25 -10.79 0.02
C ASP A 112 5.36 -11.68 0.93
N LEU A 113 4.03 -11.52 0.81
CA LEU A 113 3.00 -12.28 1.54
C LEU A 113 2.89 -13.76 1.12
#